data_AF-A0A1S2P4A6-F1
#
_entry.id   AF-A0A1S2P4A6-F1
#
_cell.length_a   1.000
_cell.length_b   1.000
_cell.length_c   1.000
_cell.angle_alpha   90.00
_cell.angle_beta   90.00
_cell.angle_gamma   90.00
#
_symmetry.space_group_name_H-M   'P 1'
#
loop_
_entity.id
_entity.type
_entity.pdbx_description
1 polymer ?
#
loop_
_entity_poly.entity_id
_entity_poly.type
_entity_poly.pdbx_seq_one_letter_code
_entity_poly.pdbx_strand_id
1 'polypeptide(L)'
;MGIFARDESRTTLAASRIGRQATASLAGLLAGQGKTRSDLAAAMGVSPGRVSQIMSEDANLTVRTLAAVAEALDADVQITFRPRAQPTDARARSGTDTSPLHSSGLPARH
;
A
#
# COMPACT_ATOMS: atom_id res chain seq x y z
N MET A 1 -20.41 12.49 -20.45
CA MET A 1 -19.32 11.51 -20.33
C MET A 1 -18.49 11.85 -19.08
N GLY A 2 -18.60 11.14 -17.95
CA GLY A 2 -17.92 11.62 -16.71
C GLY A 2 -17.64 10.63 -15.57
N ILE A 3 -18.23 9.43 -15.56
CA ILE A 3 -18.02 8.48 -14.46
C ILE A 3 -16.89 7.48 -14.80
N PHE A 4 -16.83 7.01 -16.05
CA PHE A 4 -15.82 6.04 -16.51
C PHE A 4 -14.38 6.59 -16.51
N ALA A 5 -14.18 7.86 -16.91
CA ALA A 5 -12.85 8.49 -16.90
C ALA A 5 -12.27 8.65 -15.47
N ARG A 6 -13.14 8.83 -14.47
CA ARG A 6 -12.72 8.97 -13.06
C ARG A 6 -12.29 7.63 -12.46
N ASP A 7 -12.94 6.55 -12.88
CA ASP A 7 -12.60 5.19 -12.47
C ASP A 7 -11.28 4.72 -13.12
N GLU A 8 -11.11 5.00 -14.41
CA GLU A 8 -9.88 4.72 -15.15
C GLU A 8 -8.67 5.46 -14.55
N SER A 9 -8.83 6.74 -14.21
CA SER A 9 -7.79 7.52 -13.52
C SER A 9 -7.46 6.93 -12.14
N ARG A 10 -8.46 6.51 -11.37
CA ARG A 10 -8.25 5.87 -10.06
C ARG A 10 -7.54 4.52 -10.18
N THR A 11 -7.88 3.75 -11.21
CA THR A 11 -7.27 2.45 -11.49
C THR A 11 -5.80 2.61 -11.90
N THR A 12 -5.49 3.55 -12.79
CA THR A 12 -4.11 3.86 -13.17
C THR A 12 -3.27 4.30 -11.98
N LEU A 13 -3.79 5.21 -11.13
CA LEU A 13 -3.08 5.63 -9.91
C LEU A 13 -2.86 4.48 -8.92
N ALA A 14 -3.85 3.60 -8.77
CA ALA A 14 -3.71 2.41 -7.94
C ALA A 14 -2.66 1.45 -8.49
N ALA A 15 -2.65 1.22 -9.80
CA ALA A 15 -1.66 0.38 -10.48
C ALA A 15 -0.23 0.93 -10.29
N SER A 16 0.00 2.22 -10.55
CA SER A 16 1.32 2.84 -10.34
C SER A 16 1.76 2.78 -8.86
N ARG A 17 0.82 2.94 -7.90
CA ARG A 17 1.14 2.80 -6.47
C ARG A 17 1.57 1.36 -6.13
N ILE A 18 0.87 0.36 -6.67
CA ILE A 18 1.21 -1.05 -6.45
C ILE A 18 2.58 -1.37 -7.08
N GLY A 19 2.84 -0.91 -8.30
CA GLY A 19 4.12 -1.06 -8.98
C GLY A 19 5.27 -0.50 -8.14
N ARG A 20 5.17 0.76 -7.70
CA ARG A 20 6.17 1.40 -6.83
C ARG A 20 6.37 0.67 -5.51
N GLN A 21 5.30 0.17 -4.88
CA GLN A 21 5.41 -0.60 -3.64
C GLN A 21 6.18 -1.91 -3.87
N ALA A 22 5.89 -2.62 -4.96
CA ALA A 22 6.58 -3.85 -5.30
C ALA A 22 8.07 -3.61 -5.60
N THR A 23 8.41 -2.58 -6.38
CA THR A 23 9.81 -2.25 -6.68
C THR A 23 10.58 -1.79 -5.44
N ALA A 24 9.95 -1.03 -4.54
CA ALA A 24 10.55 -0.65 -3.26
C ALA A 24 10.81 -1.86 -2.35
N SER A 25 9.84 -2.77 -2.22
CA SER A 25 10.04 -4.03 -1.47
C SER A 25 11.17 -4.87 -2.07
N LEU A 26 11.23 -4.99 -3.40
CA LEU A 26 12.30 -5.72 -4.08
C LEU A 26 13.68 -5.08 -3.84
N ALA A 27 13.78 -3.75 -3.92
CA ALA A 27 15.02 -3.04 -3.62
C ALA A 27 15.47 -3.27 -2.17
N GLY A 28 14.53 -3.26 -1.22
CA GLY A 28 14.78 -3.58 0.19
C GLY A 28 15.27 -5.03 0.38
N LEU A 29 14.67 -5.99 -0.32
CA LEU A 29 15.09 -7.39 -0.28
C LEU A 29 16.52 -7.57 -0.82
N LEU A 30 16.84 -6.96 -1.97
CA LEU A 30 18.19 -6.99 -2.53
C LEU A 30 19.22 -6.43 -1.56
N ALA A 31 18.93 -5.26 -0.98
CA ALA A 31 19.80 -4.62 0.01
C ALA A 31 19.98 -5.50 1.26
N GLY A 32 18.91 -6.11 1.77
CA GLY A 32 18.95 -7.02 2.91
C GLY A 32 19.74 -8.31 2.64
N GLN A 33 19.76 -8.78 1.40
CA GLN A 33 20.57 -9.93 0.96
C GLN A 33 21.99 -9.53 0.50
N GLY A 34 22.35 -8.25 0.51
CA GLY A 34 23.64 -7.76 0.00
C GLY A 34 23.83 -7.95 -1.52
N LYS A 35 22.73 -8.12 -2.29
CA LYS A 35 22.75 -8.35 -3.73
C LYS A 35 22.57 -7.04 -4.50
N THR A 36 23.26 -6.92 -5.64
CA THR A 36 23.12 -5.81 -6.57
C THR A 36 22.08 -6.10 -7.66
N ARG A 37 21.73 -5.08 -8.44
CA ARG A 37 20.89 -5.26 -9.64
C ARG A 37 21.55 -6.17 -10.69
N SER A 38 22.87 -6.17 -10.76
CA SER A 38 23.64 -7.04 -11.66
C SER A 38 23.55 -8.50 -11.20
N ASP A 39 23.58 -8.75 -9.90
CA ASP A 39 23.41 -10.09 -9.34
C ASP A 39 22.00 -10.62 -9.61
N LEU A 40 20.98 -9.76 -9.48
CA LEU A 40 19.62 -10.11 -9.88
C LEU A 40 19.52 -10.43 -11.37
N ALA A 41 20.17 -9.65 -12.23
CA ALA A 41 20.18 -9.91 -13.68
C ALA A 41 20.80 -11.28 -13.99
N ALA A 42 21.93 -11.59 -13.35
CA ALA A 42 22.61 -12.88 -13.47
C ALA A 42 21.74 -14.04 -12.96
N ALA A 43 21.15 -13.91 -11.78
CA ALA A 43 20.29 -14.94 -11.19
C ALA A 43 19.02 -15.21 -12.00
N MET A 44 18.43 -14.17 -12.59
CA MET A 44 17.27 -14.30 -13.47
C MET A 44 17.63 -14.74 -14.90
N GLY A 45 18.91 -14.75 -15.28
CA GLY A 45 19.35 -15.01 -16.66
C GLY A 45 18.86 -13.96 -17.67
N VAL A 46 18.74 -12.70 -17.25
CA VAL A 46 18.24 -11.59 -18.09
C VAL A 46 19.26 -10.47 -18.23
N SER A 47 19.03 -9.54 -19.17
CA SER A 47 19.91 -8.38 -19.33
C SER A 47 19.77 -7.37 -18.18
N PRO A 48 20.83 -6.60 -17.86
CA PRO A 48 20.75 -5.50 -16.89
C PRO A 48 19.67 -4.47 -17.24
N GLY A 49 19.46 -4.22 -18.53
CA GLY A 49 18.38 -3.35 -19.01
C GLY A 49 16.99 -3.87 -18.65
N ARG A 50 16.79 -5.20 -18.66
CA ARG A 50 15.54 -5.82 -18.21
C ARG A 50 15.33 -5.62 -16.71
N VAL A 51 16.37 -5.74 -15.89
CA VAL A 51 16.29 -5.46 -14.44
C VAL A 51 15.99 -3.99 -14.19
N SER A 52 16.60 -3.07 -14.94
CA SER A 52 16.28 -1.64 -14.85
C SER A 52 14.80 -1.37 -15.14
N GLN A 53 14.22 -2.01 -16.17
CA GLN A 53 12.79 -1.92 -16.46
C GLN A 53 11.91 -2.46 -15.33
N ILE A 54 12.31 -3.57 -14.70
CA ILE A 54 11.60 -4.15 -13.56
C ILE A 54 11.63 -3.20 -12.36
N MET A 55 12.74 -2.48 -12.17
CA MET A 55 12.96 -1.57 -11.05
C MET A 55 12.45 -0.14 -11.31
N SER A 56 11.89 0.14 -12.49
CA SER A 56 11.36 1.46 -12.84
C SER A 56 10.13 1.82 -11.99
N GLU A 57 9.96 3.11 -11.69
CA GLU A 57 8.83 3.59 -10.88
C GLU A 57 7.45 3.33 -11.52
N ASP A 58 7.39 3.31 -12.85
CA ASP A 58 6.18 3.03 -13.63
C ASP A 58 6.16 1.61 -14.20
N ALA A 59 6.94 0.70 -13.63
CA ALA A 59 6.96 -0.69 -14.08
C ALA A 59 5.60 -1.35 -13.89
N ASN A 60 4.96 -1.73 -15.01
CA ASN A 60 3.78 -2.59 -14.97
C ASN A 60 4.21 -4.05 -14.79
N LEU A 61 4.55 -4.41 -13.55
CA LEU A 61 5.01 -5.75 -13.22
C LEU A 61 3.87 -6.76 -13.31
N THR A 62 4.10 -7.82 -14.08
CA THR A 62 3.18 -8.96 -14.11
C THR A 62 3.42 -9.86 -12.91
N VAL A 63 2.40 -10.62 -12.50
CA VAL A 63 2.54 -11.68 -11.48
C VAL A 63 3.65 -12.66 -11.86
N ARG A 64 3.78 -12.99 -13.16
CA ARG A 64 4.85 -13.84 -13.67
C ARG A 64 6.24 -13.24 -13.44
N THR A 65 6.39 -11.94 -13.64
CA THR A 65 7.66 -11.24 -13.38
C THR A 65 8.01 -11.29 -11.89
N LEU A 66 7.03 -11.05 -11.01
CA LEU A 66 7.23 -11.12 -9.57
C LEU A 66 7.65 -12.52 -9.13
N ALA A 67 6.99 -13.57 -9.63
CA ALA A 67 7.37 -14.95 -9.35
C ALA A 67 8.79 -15.27 -9.83
N ALA A 68 9.16 -14.87 -11.05
CA ALA A 68 10.52 -15.11 -11.57
C ALA A 68 11.61 -14.42 -10.74
N VAL A 69 11.34 -13.19 -10.27
CA VAL A 69 12.25 -12.48 -9.37
C VAL A 69 12.37 -13.19 -8.03
N ALA A 70 11.25 -13.69 -7.49
CA ALA A 70 11.21 -14.36 -6.20
C ALA A 70 12.01 -15.67 -6.23
N GLU A 71 11.80 -16.50 -7.25
CA GLU A 71 12.58 -17.72 -7.50
C GLU A 71 14.08 -17.42 -7.62
N ALA A 72 14.46 -16.37 -8.36
CA ALA A 72 15.86 -15.97 -8.51
C ALA A 72 16.50 -15.47 -7.20
N LEU A 73 15.70 -15.05 -6.22
CA LEU A 73 16.14 -14.55 -4.93
C LEU A 73 15.95 -15.55 -3.78
N ASP A 74 15.44 -16.75 -4.08
CA ASP A 74 15.02 -17.76 -3.11
C ASP A 74 14.09 -17.16 -2.04
N ALA A 75 13.03 -16.49 -2.53
CA ALA A 75 12.08 -15.75 -1.71
C ALA A 75 10.63 -16.02 -2.13
N ASP A 76 9.69 -15.71 -1.24
CA ASP A 76 8.24 -15.83 -1.49
C ASP A 76 7.60 -14.47 -1.79
N VAL A 77 6.57 -14.47 -2.65
CA VAL A 77 5.71 -13.30 -2.89
C VAL A 77 4.33 -13.55 -2.31
N GLN A 78 3.90 -12.68 -1.40
CA GLN A 78 2.54 -12.69 -0.83
C GLN A 78 1.73 -11.50 -1.35
N ILE A 79 0.53 -11.76 -1.86
CA ILE A 79 -0.43 -10.73 -2.29
C ILE A 79 -1.62 -10.75 -1.33
N THR A 80 -1.92 -9.61 -0.69
CA THR A 80 -3.04 -9.47 0.24
C THR A 80 -3.93 -8.30 -0.17
N PHE A 81 -5.21 -8.56 -0.37
CA PHE A 81 -6.21 -7.52 -0.57
C PHE A 81 -6.72 -7.02 0.78
N ARG A 82 -6.82 -5.70 0.93
CA ARG A 82 -7.38 -5.06 2.13
C ARG A 82 -8.56 -4.18 1.74
N PRO A 83 -9.63 -4.13 2.56
CA PRO A 83 -10.70 -3.17 2.36
C PRO A 83 -10.12 -1.75 2.29
N ARG A 84 -10.57 -0.95 1.33
CA ARG A 84 -10.25 0.48 1.34
C ARG A 84 -10.97 1.08 2.54
N ALA A 85 -10.25 1.82 3.38
CA ALA A 85 -10.88 2.61 4.44
C ALA A 85 -11.90 3.53 3.77
N GLN A 86 -13.20 3.29 3.99
CA GLN A 86 -14.17 4.32 3.72
C GLN A 86 -13.81 5.49 4.64
N PRO A 87 -13.81 6.74 4.14
CA PRO A 87 -13.85 7.87 5.03
C PRO A 87 -15.09 7.67 5.88
N THR A 88 -14.90 7.15 7.10
CA THR A 88 -15.95 7.02 8.10
C THR A 88 -16.56 8.41 8.21
N ASP A 89 -17.84 8.52 7.87
CA ASP A 89 -18.62 9.73 8.07
C ASP A 89 -18.34 10.23 9.49
N ALA A 90 -17.54 11.29 9.59
CA ALA A 90 -17.16 11.96 10.81
C ALA A 90 -18.34 12.76 11.38
N ARG A 91 -19.55 12.22 11.31
CA ARG A 91 -20.79 12.87 11.73
C ARG A 91 -21.59 12.08 12.77
N ALA A 92 -21.24 10.83 13.06
CA ALA A 92 -21.95 10.00 14.03
C ALA A 92 -21.40 10.08 15.48
N ARG A 93 -20.65 11.13 15.84
CA ARG A 93 -20.19 11.35 17.23
C ARG A 93 -20.45 12.76 17.79
N SER A 94 -21.39 13.52 17.22
CA SER A 94 -21.97 14.70 17.91
C SER A 94 -23.19 14.33 18.74
N GLY A 95 -23.23 13.11 19.28
CA GLY A 95 -24.23 12.61 20.21
C GLY A 95 -23.59 12.29 21.55
N THR A 96 -23.11 13.30 22.26
CA THR A 96 -22.89 13.24 23.73
C THR A 96 -23.59 14.47 24.27
N ASP A 97 -24.87 14.34 24.59
CA ASP A 97 -25.31 14.04 25.96
C ASP A 97 -25.07 15.26 26.86
N THR A 98 -25.84 16.32 26.60
CA THR A 98 -26.08 17.37 27.59
C THR A 98 -27.08 16.82 28.61
N SER A 99 -26.58 16.01 29.54
CA SER A 99 -27.33 15.64 30.73
C SER A 99 -27.30 16.77 31.78
N PRO A 100 -28.42 17.02 32.47
CA PRO A 100 -28.68 18.26 33.20
C PRO A 100 -27.89 18.39 34.51
N LEU A 101 -27.52 19.63 34.82
CA LEU A 101 -26.84 20.06 36.04
C LEU A 101 -27.61 19.57 37.29
N HIS A 102 -27.01 18.64 38.02
CA HIS A 102 -27.38 18.33 39.40
C HIS A 102 -26.93 19.50 40.28
N SER A 103 -27.87 20.39 40.64
CA SER A 103 -27.64 21.40 41.66
C SER A 103 -27.91 20.79 43.03
N SER A 104 -26.85 20.30 43.66
CA SER A 104 -26.86 19.92 45.07
C SER A 104 -26.84 21.19 45.93
N GLY A 105 -28.02 21.66 46.35
CA GLY A 105 -28.17 22.72 47.35
C GLY A 105 -28.12 22.14 48.77
N LEU A 106 -27.16 22.60 49.55
CA LEU A 106 -26.87 22.25 50.95
C LEU A 106 -28.06 22.51 51.90
N PRO A 107 -28.25 21.73 52.98
CA PRO A 107 -29.20 22.06 54.04
C PRO A 107 -28.57 23.03 55.06
N ALA A 108 -29.16 24.22 55.19
CA ALA A 108 -28.87 25.16 56.27
C ALA A 108 -30.01 25.14 57.31
N ARG A 109 -29.67 24.55 58.46
CA ARG A 109 -30.17 24.68 59.84
C ARG A 109 -31.28 25.71 60.13
N HIS A 110 -32.27 25.31 60.93
CA HIS A 110 -32.62 26.01 62.18
C HIS A 110 -33.25 25.06 63.20
#